data_AF-A0A848Y5S4-F1
#
_entry.id   AF-A0A848Y5S4-F1
#
_cell.length_a   1.000
_cell.length_b   1.000
_cell.length_c   1.000
_cell.angle_alpha   90.00
_cell.angle_beta   90.00
_cell.angle_gamma   90.00
#
_symmetry.space_group_name_H-M   'P 1'
#
loop_
_entity.id
_entity.type
_entity.pdbx_description
1 polymer ?
#
loop_
_entity_poly.entity_id
_entity_poly.type
_entity_poly.pdbx_seq_one_letter_code
_entity_poly.pdbx_strand_id
1 'polypeptide(L)'
;MRTQQNIAAMRHQSNMNALRGAAQRSQIIANTYSEISDLSHQGFMNRMQSSDEMQRRGVNAIHGQYDVYNPSTGDITHGVPNHANHYWVDAFGNTIGTEIDENPDPFRFTRGQNLDNLYDTGGF
;
A
#
# COMPACT_ATOMS: atom_id res chain seq x y z
N MET A 1 5.75 -57.91 -40.45
CA MET A 1 5.43 -57.49 -39.06
C MET A 1 6.07 -56.16 -38.61
N ARG A 2 6.92 -55.46 -39.40
CA ARG A 2 7.54 -54.17 -38.98
C ARG A 2 6.62 -52.94 -39.01
N THR A 3 5.55 -52.96 -39.80
CA THR A 3 4.65 -51.81 -40.01
C THR A 3 3.78 -51.48 -38.79
N GLN A 4 3.35 -52.47 -38.02
CA GLN A 4 2.52 -52.23 -36.83
C GLN A 4 3.30 -51.58 -35.67
N GLN A 5 4.58 -51.93 -35.50
CA GLN A 5 5.44 -51.34 -34.46
C GLN A 5 5.71 -49.85 -34.69
N ASN A 6 5.92 -49.43 -35.94
CA ASN A 6 6.12 -48.01 -36.28
C ASN A 6 4.85 -47.16 -36.04
N ILE A 7 3.66 -47.72 -36.27
CA ILE A 7 2.38 -47.03 -36.03
C ILE A 7 2.14 -46.85 -34.52
N ALA A 8 2.46 -47.87 -33.71
CA ALA A 8 2.36 -47.77 -32.26
C ALA A 8 3.31 -46.71 -31.68
N ALA A 9 4.56 -46.65 -32.16
CA ALA A 9 5.53 -45.64 -31.76
C ALA A 9 5.09 -44.22 -32.15
N MET A 10 4.58 -44.02 -33.37
CA MET A 10 4.04 -42.72 -33.82
C MET A 10 2.83 -42.26 -32.99
N ARG A 11 1.90 -43.17 -32.68
CA ARG A 11 0.74 -42.84 -31.82
C ARG A 11 1.16 -42.48 -30.40
N HIS A 12 2.13 -43.20 -29.84
CA HIS A 12 2.69 -42.90 -28.52
C HIS A 12 3.35 -41.52 -28.50
N GLN A 13 4.17 -41.19 -29.50
CA GLN A 13 4.81 -39.88 -29.62
C GLN A 13 3.77 -38.75 -29.72
N SER A 14 2.71 -38.95 -30.51
CA SER A 14 1.61 -37.99 -30.65
C SER A 14 0.88 -37.77 -29.31
N ASN A 15 0.56 -38.84 -28.59
CA ASN A 15 -0.07 -38.77 -27.28
C ASN A 15 0.82 -38.05 -26.24
N MET A 16 2.13 -38.31 -26.25
CA MET A 16 3.08 -37.63 -25.36
C MET A 16 3.19 -36.13 -25.66
N ASN A 17 3.17 -35.74 -26.93
CA ASN A 17 3.16 -34.33 -27.33
C ASN A 17 1.85 -33.64 -26.91
N ALA A 18 0.70 -34.32 -27.05
CA ALA A 18 -0.58 -33.80 -26.60
C ALA A 18 -0.63 -33.63 -25.07
N LEU A 19 -0.10 -34.60 -24.32
CA LEU A 19 0.03 -34.54 -22.85
C LEU A 19 0.92 -33.37 -22.41
N ARG A 20 2.08 -33.17 -23.05
CA ARG A 20 2.96 -32.03 -22.75
C ARG A 20 2.28 -30.69 -23.02
N GLY A 21 1.57 -30.57 -24.14
CA GLY A 21 0.82 -29.35 -24.46
C GLY A 21 -0.35 -29.09 -23.50
N ALA A 22 -1.01 -30.14 -23.02
CA ALA A 22 -2.02 -30.02 -21.98
C ALA A 22 -1.42 -29.56 -20.64
N ALA A 23 -0.30 -30.17 -20.21
CA ALA A 23 0.39 -29.81 -18.97
C ALA A 23 0.88 -28.36 -18.98
N GLN A 24 1.49 -27.90 -20.08
CA GLN A 24 1.92 -26.51 -20.25
C GLN A 24 0.75 -25.53 -20.14
N ARG A 25 -0.39 -25.85 -20.78
CA ARG A 25 -1.61 -25.03 -20.68
C ARG A 25 -2.15 -24.97 -19.27
N SER A 26 -2.23 -26.11 -18.58
CA SER A 26 -2.66 -26.16 -17.18
C SER A 26 -1.76 -25.33 -16.27
N GLN A 27 -0.45 -25.33 -16.52
CA GLN A 27 0.50 -24.55 -15.73
C GLN A 27 0.36 -23.04 -15.98
N ILE A 28 0.17 -22.62 -17.23
CA ILE A 28 -0.11 -21.21 -17.57
C ILE A 28 -1.40 -20.76 -16.88
N ILE A 29 -2.46 -21.57 -16.98
CA ILE A 29 -3.76 -21.26 -16.36
C ILE A 29 -3.61 -21.13 -14.84
N ALA A 30 -2.93 -22.07 -14.19
CA ALA A 30 -2.70 -22.02 -12.74
C ALA A 30 -1.94 -20.76 -12.32
N ASN A 31 -0.89 -20.39 -13.06
CA ASN A 31 -0.13 -19.17 -12.80
C ASN A 31 -1.00 -17.92 -12.96
N THR A 32 -1.77 -17.82 -14.05
CA THR A 32 -2.69 -16.69 -14.29
C THR A 32 -3.74 -16.58 -13.18
N TYR A 33 -4.31 -17.70 -12.71
CA TYR A 33 -5.26 -17.65 -11.59
C TYR A 33 -4.61 -17.21 -10.29
N SER A 34 -3.35 -17.60 -10.03
CA SER A 34 -2.58 -17.10 -8.88
C SER A 34 -2.39 -15.59 -8.96
N GLU A 35 -1.94 -15.07 -10.12
CA GLU A 35 -1.74 -13.64 -10.34
C GLU A 35 -3.03 -12.83 -10.17
N ILE A 36 -4.17 -13.33 -10.69
CA ILE A 36 -5.48 -12.68 -10.53
C ILE A 36 -5.90 -12.66 -9.05
N SER A 37 -5.67 -13.76 -8.32
CA SER A 37 -5.97 -13.83 -6.89
C SER A 37 -5.13 -12.82 -6.11
N ASP A 38 -3.83 -12.74 -6.40
CA ASP A 38 -2.90 -11.81 -5.74
C ASP A 38 -3.30 -10.35 -6.02
N LEU A 39 -3.62 -10.02 -7.28
CA LEU A 39 -4.08 -8.68 -7.65
C LEU A 39 -5.41 -8.32 -6.98
N SER A 40 -6.35 -9.27 -6.91
CA SER A 40 -7.64 -9.07 -6.23
C SER A 40 -7.45 -8.84 -4.73
N HIS A 41 -6.55 -9.60 -4.11
CA HIS A 41 -6.19 -9.46 -2.70
C HIS A 41 -5.51 -8.12 -2.41
N GLN A 42 -4.53 -7.73 -3.23
CA GLN A 42 -3.88 -6.42 -3.14
C GLN A 42 -4.90 -5.28 -3.29
N GLY A 43 -5.81 -5.38 -4.26
CA GLY A 43 -6.88 -4.38 -4.46
C GLY A 43 -7.87 -4.32 -3.30
N PHE A 44 -8.14 -5.43 -2.61
CA PHE A 44 -8.94 -5.44 -1.38
C PHE A 44 -8.19 -4.75 -0.23
N MET A 45 -6.93 -5.12 0.01
CA MET A 45 -6.11 -4.54 1.07
C MET A 45 -5.92 -3.04 0.90
N ASN A 46 -5.66 -2.57 -0.32
CA ASN A 46 -5.53 -1.14 -0.60
C ASN A 46 -6.82 -0.38 -0.28
N ARG A 47 -7.99 -0.94 -0.66
CA ARG A 47 -9.29 -0.33 -0.33
C ARG A 47 -9.56 -0.29 1.17
N MET A 48 -9.19 -1.35 1.89
CA MET A 48 -9.33 -1.40 3.35
C MET A 48 -8.46 -0.32 4.02
N GLN A 49 -7.19 -0.19 3.61
CA GLN A 49 -6.29 0.86 4.11
C GLN A 49 -6.84 2.27 3.84
N SER A 50 -7.34 2.53 2.63
CA SER A 50 -7.95 3.83 2.31
C SER A 50 -9.22 4.11 3.14
N SER A 51 -10.05 3.10 3.37
CA SER A 51 -11.26 3.22 4.20
C SER A 51 -10.90 3.54 5.65
N ASP A 52 -9.90 2.85 6.21
CA ASP A 52 -9.42 3.08 7.56
C ASP A 52 -8.86 4.50 7.71
N GLU A 53 -8.09 4.98 6.72
CA GLU A 53 -7.62 6.37 6.69
C GLU A 53 -8.76 7.39 6.65
N MET A 54 -9.77 7.19 5.80
CA MET A 54 -10.93 8.08 5.72
C MET A 54 -11.69 8.15 7.03
N GLN A 55 -11.93 6.98 7.66
CA GLN A 55 -12.60 6.92 8.96
C GLN A 55 -11.77 7.64 10.02
N ARG A 56 -10.45 7.44 10.02
CA ARG A 56 -9.52 8.10 10.93
C ARG A 56 -9.56 9.62 10.80
N ARG A 57 -9.54 10.14 9.56
CA ARG A 57 -9.71 11.58 9.27
C ARG A 57 -11.06 12.10 9.75
N GLY A 58 -12.15 11.36 9.51
CA GLY A 58 -13.49 11.73 9.98
C GLY A 58 -13.58 11.81 11.50
N VAL A 59 -13.02 10.83 12.20
CA VAL A 59 -12.96 10.81 13.68
C VAL A 59 -12.11 11.97 14.21
N ASN A 60 -10.94 12.20 13.62
CA ASN A 60 -10.05 13.32 13.98
C ASN A 60 -10.74 14.68 13.78
N ALA A 61 -11.44 14.88 12.66
CA ALA A 61 -12.20 16.10 12.39
C ALA A 61 -13.33 16.33 13.43
N ILE A 62 -14.05 15.28 13.83
CA ILE A 62 -15.08 15.36 14.88
C ILE A 62 -14.46 15.72 16.22
N HIS A 63 -13.28 15.20 16.52
CA HIS A 63 -12.57 15.46 17.78
C HIS A 63 -11.73 16.75 17.78
N GLY A 64 -11.69 17.50 16.67
CA GLY A 64 -10.81 18.67 16.54
C GLY A 64 -9.34 18.30 16.70
N GLN A 65 -8.93 17.17 16.12
CA GLN A 65 -7.57 16.67 16.14
C GLN A 65 -7.02 16.57 14.70
N TYR A 66 -5.71 16.69 14.56
CA TYR A 66 -4.96 16.52 13.32
C TYR A 66 -3.85 15.51 13.51
N ASP A 67 -3.37 14.95 12.40
CA ASP A 67 -2.13 14.21 12.38
C ASP A 67 -1.00 15.11 11.88
N VAL A 68 0.10 15.12 12.59
CA VAL A 68 1.26 15.96 12.28
C VAL A 68 2.40 15.07 11.82
N TYR A 69 2.82 15.25 10.57
CA TYR A 69 3.98 14.60 9.98
C TYR A 69 5.26 15.37 10.31
N ASN A 70 6.28 14.66 10.79
CA ASN A 70 7.60 15.20 10.97
C ASN A 70 8.46 14.94 9.72
N PRO A 71 8.78 15.97 8.90
CA PRO A 71 9.59 15.79 7.69
C PRO A 71 11.06 15.44 7.97
N SER A 72 11.55 15.63 9.20
CA SER A 72 12.93 15.33 9.56
C SER A 72 13.16 13.85 9.90
N THR A 73 12.15 13.18 10.48
CA THR A 73 12.24 11.76 10.88
C THR A 73 11.38 10.84 10.02
N GLY A 74 10.35 11.38 9.34
CA GLY A 74 9.35 10.60 8.62
C GLY A 74 8.20 10.09 9.49
N ASP A 75 8.17 10.45 10.79
CA ASP A 75 7.17 9.94 11.73
C ASP A 75 5.87 10.74 11.68
N ILE A 76 4.78 10.06 12.06
CA ILE A 76 3.45 10.65 12.16
C ILE A 76 3.02 10.68 13.63
N THR A 77 2.73 11.88 14.14
CA THR A 77 2.12 12.07 15.46
C THR A 77 0.61 12.19 15.30
N HIS A 78 -0.13 11.25 15.89
CA HIS A 78 -1.58 11.16 15.78
C HIS A 78 -2.32 11.92 16.88
N GLY A 79 -3.49 12.48 16.56
CA GLY A 79 -4.41 13.02 17.56
C GLY A 79 -3.99 14.37 18.17
N VAL A 80 -3.20 15.16 17.45
CA VAL A 80 -2.73 16.47 17.90
C VAL A 80 -3.91 17.46 17.88
N PRO A 81 -4.27 18.10 19.00
CA PRO A 81 -5.41 19.02 19.02
C PRO A 81 -5.24 20.20 18.05
N ASN A 82 -6.31 20.61 17.37
CA ASN A 82 -6.31 21.58 16.27
C ASN A 82 -6.26 23.07 16.68
N HIS A 83 -5.88 23.40 17.91
CA HIS A 83 -6.03 24.75 18.45
C HIS A 83 -4.89 25.71 18.08
N ALA A 84 -3.90 25.27 17.31
CA ALA A 84 -2.74 26.07 16.92
C ALA A 84 -2.54 26.12 15.41
N ASN A 85 -1.97 27.22 14.91
CA ASN A 85 -1.69 27.44 13.49
C ASN A 85 -0.42 26.72 13.01
N HIS A 86 0.57 26.58 13.89
CA HIS A 86 1.87 25.97 13.59
C HIS A 86 2.14 24.83 14.57
N TYR A 87 2.67 23.71 14.07
CA TYR A 87 3.04 22.56 14.89
C TYR A 87 4.53 22.29 14.79
N TRP A 88 5.13 21.91 15.91
CA TRP A 88 6.55 21.62 16.05
C TRP A 88 6.72 20.28 16.76
N VAL A 89 7.51 19.39 16.17
CA VAL A 89 7.69 18.01 16.65
C VAL A 89 9.16 17.76 16.98
N ASP A 90 9.44 17.18 18.15
CA ASP A 90 10.80 16.75 18.53
C ASP A 90 11.10 15.31 18.07
N ALA A 91 12.36 14.89 18.19
CA ALA A 91 12.80 13.54 17.82
C ALA A 91 12.16 12.41 18.64
N PHE A 92 11.43 12.74 19.72
CA PHE A 92 10.73 11.79 20.58
C PHE A 92 9.22 11.78 20.33
N GLY A 93 8.72 12.54 19.35
CA GLY A 93 7.31 12.63 19.01
C GLY A 93 6.49 13.56 19.89
N ASN A 94 7.12 14.45 20.69
CA ASN A 94 6.39 15.48 21.40
C ASN A 94 6.01 16.60 20.44
N THR A 95 4.73 16.95 20.42
CA THR A 95 4.20 18.02 19.56
C THR A 95 3.80 19.23 20.37
N ILE A 96 4.22 20.42 19.91
CA ILE A 96 3.82 21.72 20.47
C ILE A 96 3.14 22.53 19.37
N GLY A 97 2.01 23.14 19.71
CA GLY A 97 1.30 24.10 18.87
C GLY A 97 1.71 25.55 19.20
N THR A 98 1.96 26.37 18.19
CA THR A 98 2.18 27.82 18.33
C THR A 98 1.25 28.62 17.41
N GLU A 99 0.88 29.82 17.84
CA GLU A 99 0.07 30.76 17.04
C GLU A 99 0.88 31.47 15.97
N ILE A 100 2.18 31.65 16.21
CA ILE A 100 3.15 32.32 15.34
C ILE A 100 4.07 31.30 14.66
N ASP A 101 4.59 31.63 13.47
CA ASP A 101 5.51 30.79 12.69
C ASP A 101 6.96 30.85 13.21
N GLU A 102 7.13 30.89 14.53
CA GLU A 102 8.44 30.85 15.19
C GLU A 102 8.60 29.53 15.92
N ASN A 103 9.74 28.88 15.67
CA ASN A 103 10.07 27.64 16.35
C ASN A 103 10.39 27.93 17.82
N PRO A 104 9.65 27.35 18.78
CA PRO A 104 9.88 27.62 20.20
C PRO A 104 11.26 27.13 20.68
N ASP A 105 11.84 26.12 20.03
CA ASP A 105 13.23 25.70 20.25
C ASP A 105 13.79 25.01 18.98
N PRO A 106 14.60 25.71 18.18
CA PRO A 106 15.13 25.19 16.92
C PRO A 106 16.15 24.06 17.06
N PHE A 107 16.70 23.81 18.25
CA PHE A 107 17.60 22.68 18.49
C PHE A 107 16.85 21.41 18.85
N ARG A 108 15.60 21.55 19.31
CA ARG A 108 14.80 20.44 19.79
C ARG A 108 13.65 20.08 18.87
N PHE A 109 12.99 21.07 18.26
CA PHE A 109 11.81 20.85 17.46
C PHE A 109 12.05 21.15 15.98
N THR A 110 11.31 20.43 15.15
CA THR A 110 11.26 20.59 13.70
C THR A 110 9.84 20.87 13.26
N ARG A 111 9.67 21.58 12.14
CA ARG A 111 8.33 21.98 11.68
C ARG A 111 7.52 20.73 11.33
N GLY A 112 6.43 20.51 12.04
CA GLY A 112 5.44 19.51 11.72
C GLY A 112 4.51 20.00 10.61
N GLN A 113 4.20 19.13 9.65
CA GLN A 113 3.21 19.40 8.61
C GLN A 113 1.90 18.71 8.95
N ASN A 114 0.78 19.42 8.85
CA ASN A 114 -0.53 18.79 8.97
C ASN A 114 -0.71 17.83 7.78
N LEU A 115 -0.88 16.54 8.06
CA LEU A 115 -1.08 15.52 7.05
C LEU A 115 -2.37 15.73 6.28
N ASP A 116 -3.41 16.27 6.90
CA ASP A 116 -4.68 16.57 6.21
C ASP A 116 -4.46 17.56 5.05
N ASN A 117 -3.48 18.46 5.18
CA ASN A 117 -3.12 19.40 4.12
C ASN A 117 -2.19 18.78 3.06
N LEU A 118 -1.36 17.80 3.42
CA LEU A 118 -0.42 17.15 2.49
C LEU A 118 -1.17 16.37 1.40
N TYR A 119 -2.33 15.81 1.72
CA TYR A 119 -3.20 15.12 0.75
C TYR A 119 -4.07 16.05 -0.10
N ASP A 120 -4.19 17.33 0.25
CA ASP A 120 -4.96 18.32 -0.55
C ASP A 120 -4.14 18.87 -1.73
N THR A 121 -2.80 18.89 -1.61
CA THR A 121 -1.91 19.46 -2.65
C THR A 121 -1.37 18.48 -3.71
N GLY A 122 -1.87 17.25 -3.81
CA GLY A 122 -1.32 16.31 -4.78
C GLY A 122 -2.13 15.05 -5.10
N GLY A 123 -2.89 15.11 -6.19
CA GLY A 123 -2.69 14.14 -7.28
C GLY A 123 -3.84 13.18 -7.59
N PHE A 124 -4.71 13.60 -8.52
CA PHE A 124 -4.99 12.84 -9.73
C PHE A 124 -4.78 13.75 -10.94
#